data_AF-A0A7X6VKU4-F1
#
_entry.id   AF-A0A7X6VKU4-F1
#
_cell.length_a   1.000
_cell.length_b   1.000
_cell.length_c   1.000
_cell.angle_alpha   90.00
_cell.angle_beta   90.00
_cell.angle_gamma   90.00
#
_symmetry.space_group_name_H-M   'P 1'
#
loop_
_entity.id
_entity.type
_entity.pdbx_description
1 polymer ?
#
loop_
_entity_poly.entity_id
_entity_poly.type
_entity_poly.pdbx_seq_one_letter_code
_entity_poly.pdbx_strand_id
1 'polypeptide(L)'
;YEEAIRHSALGPTARASGVRCDLRKTSPYEAYADFDVEAIVPQDFYGKAYGDVFDRFLVRVHEVYQSLEIIEHVMEGLPEGEIVWEKNLNKVLAHTKKAEGTGIASIEAPRGDDTHVVHLAAGDENITWWKVRAPTYSNAVSWPLMFKNNELADAPLIINSIDPCISCMERMLITDASGERSVVTRTELLDKCREKTRRLMEK
;
A
#
# COMPACT_ATOMS: atom_id res chain seq x y z
N TYR A 1 -8.53 -3.16 -18.48
CA TYR A 1 -8.17 -2.36 -17.29
C TYR A 1 -9.34 -1.66 -16.59
N GLU A 2 -10.48 -1.33 -17.23
CA GLU A 2 -11.59 -0.60 -16.58
C GLU A 2 -12.08 -1.24 -15.26
N GLU A 3 -12.27 -2.56 -15.26
CA GLU A 3 -12.67 -3.31 -14.06
C GLU A 3 -11.64 -3.19 -12.93
N ALA A 4 -10.35 -3.13 -13.25
CA ALA A 4 -9.29 -2.97 -12.27
C ALA A 4 -9.36 -1.59 -11.59
N ILE A 5 -9.64 -0.53 -12.37
CA ILE A 5 -9.85 0.82 -11.84
C ILE A 5 -11.11 0.86 -10.98
N ARG A 6 -12.21 0.27 -11.46
CA ARG A 6 -13.51 0.23 -10.76
C ARG A 6 -13.43 -0.47 -9.41
N HIS A 7 -12.58 -1.49 -9.28
CA HIS A 7 -12.36 -2.22 -8.02
C HIS A 7 -11.13 -1.73 -7.25
N SER A 8 -10.53 -0.61 -7.66
CA SER A 8 -9.37 -0.02 -7.01
C SER A 8 -8.21 -1.02 -6.82
N ALA A 9 -7.96 -1.86 -7.83
CA ALA A 9 -6.76 -2.68 -7.87
C ALA A 9 -5.52 -1.78 -7.96
N LEU A 10 -4.40 -2.28 -7.45
CA LEU A 10 -3.18 -1.50 -7.23
C LEU A 10 -1.94 -2.28 -7.66
N GLY A 11 -0.84 -1.54 -7.83
CA GLY A 11 0.48 -2.12 -8.02
C GLY A 11 0.54 -3.13 -9.17
N PRO A 12 1.23 -4.27 -8.98
CA PRO A 12 1.33 -5.30 -10.01
C PRO A 12 -0.02 -5.86 -10.47
N THR A 13 -1.04 -5.86 -9.59
CA THR A 13 -2.37 -6.37 -9.94
C THR A 13 -3.08 -5.47 -10.94
N ALA A 14 -2.98 -4.15 -10.75
CA ALA A 14 -3.50 -3.17 -11.70
C ALA A 14 -2.67 -3.11 -12.99
N ARG A 15 -1.33 -3.10 -12.85
CA ARG A 15 -0.38 -3.10 -13.96
C ARG A 15 -0.56 -4.30 -14.89
N ALA A 16 -0.76 -5.50 -14.33
CA ALA A 16 -1.09 -6.70 -15.11
C ALA A 16 -2.41 -6.60 -15.87
N SER A 17 -3.36 -5.77 -15.40
CA SER A 17 -4.62 -5.50 -16.12
C SER A 17 -4.46 -4.44 -17.22
N GLY A 18 -3.26 -3.89 -17.38
CA GLY A 18 -2.88 -2.87 -18.34
C GLY A 18 -2.90 -1.42 -17.81
N VAL A 19 -3.12 -1.21 -16.51
CA VAL A 19 -3.10 0.13 -15.90
C VAL A 19 -1.66 0.59 -15.71
N ARG A 20 -1.23 1.66 -16.38
CA ARG A 20 0.08 2.28 -16.14
C ARG A 20 0.06 3.13 -14.87
N CYS A 21 0.13 2.49 -13.71
CA CYS A 21 0.24 3.15 -12.42
C CYS A 21 1.51 2.74 -11.70
N ASP A 22 2.23 3.71 -11.14
CA ASP A 22 3.34 3.50 -10.21
C ASP A 22 3.57 4.81 -9.44
N LEU A 23 3.50 4.78 -8.10
CA LEU A 23 3.70 5.99 -7.30
C LEU A 23 5.13 6.52 -7.40
N ARG A 24 6.14 5.67 -7.62
CA ARG A 24 7.54 6.11 -7.75
C ARG A 24 7.74 7.03 -8.95
N LYS A 25 6.90 6.90 -9.98
CA LYS A 25 6.89 7.79 -11.16
C LYS A 25 5.89 8.94 -11.03
N THR A 26 4.66 8.66 -10.60
CA THR A 26 3.56 9.64 -10.63
C THR A 26 3.56 10.61 -9.46
N SER A 27 4.06 10.18 -8.31
CA SER A 27 4.22 10.99 -7.10
C SER A 27 5.52 10.57 -6.41
N PRO A 28 6.68 10.82 -7.06
CA PRO A 28 7.97 10.36 -6.58
C PRO A 28 8.22 10.87 -5.16
N TYR A 29 8.69 9.97 -4.30
CA TYR A 29 9.09 10.24 -2.93
C TYR A 29 10.58 9.96 -2.76
N GLU A 30 11.19 10.56 -1.74
CA GLU A 30 12.64 10.44 -1.49
C GLU A 30 13.43 10.79 -2.76
N ALA A 31 14.32 9.89 -3.20
CA ALA A 31 15.15 10.09 -4.39
C ALA A 31 14.53 9.52 -5.67
N TYR A 32 13.32 8.92 -5.64
CA TYR A 32 12.74 8.27 -6.83
C TYR A 32 12.55 9.20 -8.04
N ALA A 33 12.49 10.51 -7.83
CA ALA A 33 12.42 11.51 -8.90
C ALA A 33 13.68 11.55 -9.77
N ASP A 34 14.81 11.08 -9.25
CA ASP A 34 16.11 11.08 -9.95
C ASP A 34 16.32 9.80 -10.78
N PHE A 35 15.39 8.84 -10.71
CA PHE A 35 15.45 7.57 -11.43
C PHE A 35 14.34 7.50 -12.49
N ASP A 36 14.64 6.88 -13.64
CA ASP A 36 13.67 6.67 -14.71
C ASP A 36 12.81 5.42 -14.47
N VAL A 37 12.04 5.43 -13.37
CA VAL A 37 11.16 4.30 -13.02
C VAL A 37 9.99 4.26 -13.99
N GLU A 38 9.80 3.13 -14.68
CA GLU A 38 8.69 2.92 -15.60
C GLU A 38 7.72 1.86 -15.12
N ALA A 39 6.42 2.15 -15.25
CA ALA A 39 5.37 1.19 -14.91
C ALA A 39 5.37 0.03 -15.92
N ILE A 40 5.80 -1.15 -15.48
CA ILE A 40 5.80 -2.38 -16.26
C ILE A 40 4.37 -2.84 -16.53
N VAL A 41 3.98 -2.96 -17.81
CA VAL A 41 2.65 -3.46 -18.20
C VAL A 41 2.74 -4.50 -19.32
N PRO A 42 1.90 -5.55 -19.33
CA PRO A 42 1.98 -6.65 -20.30
C PRO A 42 1.92 -6.24 -21.77
N GLN A 43 1.14 -5.21 -22.09
CA GLN A 43 0.99 -4.74 -23.46
C GLN A 43 2.28 -4.22 -24.10
N ASP A 44 3.32 -3.92 -23.32
CA ASP A 44 4.63 -3.52 -23.83
C ASP A 44 5.45 -4.70 -24.34
N PHE A 45 5.13 -5.92 -23.91
CA PHE A 45 5.88 -7.13 -24.24
C PHE A 45 5.23 -7.93 -25.37
N TYR A 46 3.90 -8.03 -25.38
CA TYR A 46 3.16 -8.78 -26.42
C TYR A 46 1.89 -8.07 -26.91
N GLY A 47 1.79 -6.75 -26.74
CA GLY A 47 0.78 -5.92 -27.41
C GLY A 47 -0.61 -5.92 -26.77
N LYS A 48 -0.85 -6.70 -25.72
CA LYS A 48 -2.14 -6.73 -25.01
C LYS A 48 -1.97 -7.12 -23.54
N ALA A 49 -2.83 -6.60 -22.67
CA ALA A 49 -3.03 -7.11 -21.31
C ALA A 49 -4.31 -7.97 -21.25
N TYR A 50 -4.17 -9.18 -20.71
CA TYR A 50 -5.25 -10.12 -20.41
C TYR A 50 -5.72 -10.01 -18.96
N GLY A 51 -4.86 -9.52 -18.05
CA GLY A 51 -5.14 -9.44 -16.62
C GLY A 51 -5.19 -10.81 -15.92
N ASP A 52 -4.54 -11.82 -16.48
CA ASP A 52 -4.49 -13.17 -15.93
C ASP A 52 -3.31 -13.35 -14.95
N VAL A 53 -3.11 -14.58 -14.48
CA VAL A 53 -2.01 -14.90 -13.57
C VAL A 53 -0.65 -14.75 -14.26
N PHE A 54 -0.58 -15.02 -15.56
CA PHE A 54 0.67 -14.92 -16.33
C PHE A 54 1.10 -13.46 -16.47
N ASP A 55 0.19 -12.56 -16.80
CA ASP A 55 0.43 -11.12 -16.83
C ASP A 55 0.96 -10.62 -15.46
N ARG A 56 0.38 -11.10 -14.35
CA ARG A 56 0.83 -10.76 -12.98
C ARG A 56 2.21 -11.34 -12.64
N PHE A 57 2.54 -12.50 -13.18
CA PHE A 57 3.87 -13.08 -13.06
C PHE A 57 4.89 -12.25 -13.85
N LEU A 58 4.59 -11.94 -15.11
CA LEU A 58 5.45 -11.14 -15.98
C LEU A 58 5.79 -9.79 -15.35
N VAL A 59 4.77 -9.06 -14.88
CA VAL A 59 4.97 -7.74 -14.26
C VAL A 59 5.96 -7.83 -13.11
N ARG A 60 5.81 -8.81 -12.21
CA ARG A 60 6.71 -8.99 -11.07
C ARG A 60 8.14 -9.33 -11.49
N VAL A 61 8.31 -10.20 -12.48
CA VAL A 61 9.64 -10.56 -12.98
C VAL A 61 10.37 -9.33 -13.55
N HIS A 62 9.69 -8.53 -14.35
CA HIS A 62 10.28 -7.31 -14.90
C HIS A 62 10.48 -6.20 -13.86
N GLU A 63 9.62 -6.11 -12.84
CA GLU A 63 9.86 -5.22 -11.70
C GLU A 63 11.10 -5.61 -10.89
N VAL A 64 11.42 -6.92 -10.79
CA VAL A 64 12.68 -7.37 -10.18
C VAL A 64 13.87 -6.87 -10.99
N TYR A 65 13.85 -7.01 -12.31
CA TYR A 65 14.93 -6.50 -13.17
C TYR A 65 15.09 -4.98 -13.05
N GLN A 66 14.00 -4.22 -13.12
CA GLN A 66 14.05 -2.77 -12.94
C GLN A 66 14.53 -2.38 -11.53
N SER A 67 14.20 -3.15 -10.51
CA SER A 67 14.72 -2.93 -9.15
C SER A 67 16.23 -3.14 -9.07
N LEU A 68 16.76 -4.14 -9.79
CA LEU A 68 18.21 -4.36 -9.89
C LEU A 68 18.91 -3.20 -10.60
N GLU A 69 18.35 -2.71 -11.71
CA GLU A 69 18.87 -1.53 -12.44
C GLU A 69 18.91 -0.28 -11.54
N ILE A 70 17.86 -0.05 -10.73
CA ILE A 70 17.83 1.05 -9.76
C ILE A 70 18.93 0.87 -8.71
N ILE A 71 19.12 -0.34 -8.17
CA ILE A 71 20.16 -0.62 -7.17
C ILE A 71 21.55 -0.37 -7.75
N GLU A 72 21.82 -0.83 -8.97
CA GLU A 72 23.09 -0.59 -9.66
C GLU A 72 23.35 0.91 -9.85
N HIS A 73 22.33 1.67 -10.28
CA HIS A 73 22.45 3.13 -10.42
C HIS A 73 22.71 3.84 -9.08
N VAL A 74 22.01 3.44 -8.01
CA VAL A 74 22.25 3.97 -6.65
C VAL A 74 23.69 3.71 -6.21
N MET A 75 24.23 2.52 -6.49
CA MET A 75 25.60 2.15 -6.10
C MET A 75 26.67 2.97 -6.84
N GLU A 76 26.40 3.42 -8.07
CA GLU A 76 27.31 4.27 -8.84
C GLU A 76 27.31 5.73 -8.36
N GLY A 77 26.17 6.21 -7.83
CA GLY A 77 25.92 7.62 -7.53
C GLY A 77 25.69 7.96 -6.05
N LEU A 78 26.01 7.06 -5.11
CA LEU A 78 25.68 7.26 -3.70
C LEU A 78 26.45 8.48 -3.12
N PRO A 79 25.76 9.54 -2.67
CA PRO A 79 26.42 10.71 -2.10
C PRO A 79 26.98 10.40 -0.71
N GLU A 80 28.13 11.01 -0.39
CA GLU A 80 28.64 11.02 0.99
C GLU A 80 27.80 11.98 1.85
N GLY A 81 27.65 11.65 3.15
CA GLY A 81 26.93 12.50 4.07
C GLY A 81 26.50 11.78 5.35
N GLU A 82 25.83 12.53 6.22
CA GLU A 82 25.21 11.97 7.41
C GLU A 82 23.96 11.18 7.04
N ILE A 83 23.88 9.92 7.49
CA ILE A 83 22.75 9.02 7.22
C ILE A 83 21.51 9.41 8.05
N VAL A 84 21.74 10.01 9.22
CA VAL A 84 20.67 10.36 10.17
C VAL A 84 20.65 11.87 10.36
N TRP A 85 19.49 12.48 10.11
CA TRP A 85 19.31 13.92 10.22
C TRP A 85 19.56 14.45 11.65
N GLU A 86 19.15 13.70 12.68
CA GLU A 86 19.34 14.05 14.09
C GLU A 86 19.62 12.79 14.92
N LYS A 87 20.80 12.73 15.53
CA LYS A 87 21.28 11.59 16.31
C LYS A 87 20.72 11.57 17.74
N ASN A 88 20.30 12.73 18.25
CA ASN A 88 19.77 12.85 19.61
C ASN A 88 18.27 12.55 19.65
N LEU A 89 17.92 11.36 20.14
CA LEU A 89 16.55 10.89 20.26
C LEU A 89 15.65 11.84 21.08
N ASN A 90 16.17 12.50 22.11
CA ASN A 90 15.38 13.44 22.91
C ASN A 90 14.92 14.65 22.10
N LYS A 91 15.72 15.10 21.13
CA LYS A 91 15.32 16.17 20.22
C LYS A 91 14.28 15.70 19.21
N VAL A 92 14.41 14.47 18.70
CA VAL A 92 13.41 13.87 17.81
C VAL A 92 12.07 13.75 18.54
N LEU A 93 12.06 13.24 19.77
CA LEU A 93 10.86 13.17 20.60
C LEU A 93 10.26 14.54 20.89
N ALA A 94 11.10 15.53 21.20
CA ALA A 94 10.64 16.91 21.43
C ALA A 94 10.03 17.53 20.15
N HIS A 95 10.52 17.17 18.97
CA HIS A 95 9.93 17.59 17.70
C HIS A 95 8.57 16.90 17.48
N THR A 96 8.48 15.59 17.68
CA THR A 96 7.24 14.82 17.55
C THR A 96 6.17 15.31 18.52
N LYS A 97 6.52 15.61 19.78
CA LYS A 97 5.60 16.19 20.78
C LYS A 97 4.99 17.53 20.38
N LYS A 98 5.70 18.30 19.58
CA LYS A 98 5.23 19.61 19.10
C LYS A 98 4.42 19.50 17.82
N ALA A 99 4.46 18.35 17.13
CA ALA A 99 3.72 18.15 15.90
C ALA A 99 2.22 17.98 16.20
N GLU A 100 1.40 18.61 15.38
CA GLU A 100 -0.06 18.52 15.48
C GLU A 100 -0.68 18.37 14.09
N GLY A 101 -1.84 17.73 14.03
CA GLY A 101 -2.61 17.58 12.80
C GLY A 101 -2.48 16.20 12.16
N THR A 102 -2.84 16.11 10.88
CA THR A 102 -2.92 14.85 10.15
C THR A 102 -1.90 14.83 9.01
N GLY A 103 -1.01 13.84 9.05
CA GLY A 103 -0.10 13.51 7.96
C GLY A 103 -0.62 12.34 7.13
N ILE A 104 -0.41 12.40 5.82
CA ILE A 104 -0.71 11.32 4.88
C ILE A 104 0.56 11.05 4.09
N ALA A 105 0.99 9.78 4.05
CA ALA A 105 2.10 9.33 3.21
C ALA A 105 1.69 8.05 2.48
N SER A 106 2.06 7.94 1.21
CA SER A 106 1.84 6.74 0.41
C SER A 106 3.13 6.38 -0.31
N ILE A 107 3.47 5.10 -0.32
CA ILE A 107 4.64 4.57 -1.02
C ILE A 107 4.24 3.41 -1.92
N GLU A 108 5.00 3.15 -2.98
CA GLU A 108 4.78 1.97 -3.84
C GLU A 108 5.43 0.75 -3.17
N ALA A 109 4.67 0.03 -2.35
CA ALA A 109 5.11 -1.27 -1.83
C ALA A 109 5.08 -2.32 -2.97
N PRO A 110 5.73 -3.49 -2.81
CA PRO A 110 5.76 -4.54 -3.85
C PRO A 110 4.38 -5.09 -4.28
N ARG A 111 3.31 -4.75 -3.55
CA ARG A 111 1.93 -5.16 -3.84
C ARG A 111 1.04 -4.01 -4.34
N GLY A 112 1.59 -2.80 -4.44
CA GLY A 112 0.88 -1.56 -4.75
C GLY A 112 1.04 -0.50 -3.66
N ASP A 113 0.23 0.54 -3.73
CA ASP A 113 0.34 1.69 -2.83
C ASP A 113 -0.11 1.36 -1.40
N ASP A 114 0.84 1.56 -0.48
CA ASP A 114 0.64 1.41 0.95
C ASP A 114 0.54 2.80 1.60
N THR A 115 -0.67 3.15 2.04
CA THR A 115 -0.99 4.50 2.53
C THR A 115 -1.14 4.50 4.04
N HIS A 116 -0.42 5.41 4.67
CA HIS A 116 -0.45 5.65 6.11
C HIS A 116 -1.04 7.03 6.38
N VAL A 117 -2.05 7.08 7.24
CA VAL A 117 -2.65 8.31 7.74
C VAL A 117 -2.46 8.36 9.25
N VAL A 118 -1.70 9.34 9.71
CA VAL A 118 -1.34 9.50 11.11
C VAL A 118 -1.89 10.83 11.61
N HIS A 119 -2.51 10.83 12.79
CA HIS A 119 -2.92 12.04 13.47
C HIS A 119 -2.24 12.17 14.82
N LEU A 120 -1.72 13.37 15.08
CA LEU A 120 -1.01 13.72 16.29
C LEU A 120 -1.72 14.88 16.99
N ALA A 121 -1.73 14.84 18.32
CA ALA A 121 -2.20 15.92 19.17
C ALA A 121 -0.99 16.59 19.83
N ALA A 122 -0.94 17.92 19.81
CA ALA A 122 0.13 18.68 20.45
C ALA A 122 0.26 18.32 21.94
N GLY A 123 1.49 18.05 22.37
CA GLY A 123 1.83 17.71 23.75
C GLY A 123 1.76 16.23 24.10
N ASP A 124 1.16 15.38 23.25
CA ASP A 124 1.20 13.93 23.39
C ASP A 124 2.42 13.35 22.66
N GLU A 125 3.05 12.32 23.23
CA GLU A 125 4.12 11.57 22.56
C GLU A 125 3.55 10.48 21.65
N ASN A 126 2.34 10.01 21.96
CA ASN A 126 1.72 8.90 21.27
C ASN A 126 0.94 9.36 20.05
N ILE A 127 0.82 8.45 19.08
CA ILE A 127 -0.05 8.63 17.93
C ILE A 127 -1.50 8.58 18.42
N THR A 128 -2.26 9.64 18.18
CA THR A 128 -3.67 9.73 18.58
C THR A 128 -4.52 8.71 17.84
N TRP A 129 -4.34 8.63 16.51
CA TRP A 129 -4.86 7.53 15.72
C TRP A 129 -4.02 7.32 14.46
N TRP A 130 -3.95 6.07 14.03
CA TRP A 130 -3.23 5.65 12.85
C TRP A 130 -4.13 4.77 12.01
N LYS A 131 -4.33 5.16 10.75
CA LYS A 131 -5.02 4.34 9.75
C LYS A 131 -4.03 3.91 8.69
N VAL A 132 -3.92 2.60 8.51
CA VAL A 132 -3.14 1.97 7.45
C VAL A 132 -4.08 1.47 6.37
N ARG A 133 -3.71 1.66 5.11
CA ARG A 133 -4.36 1.06 3.94
C ARG A 133 -3.29 0.27 3.19
N ALA A 134 -3.20 -1.01 3.53
CA ALA A 134 -2.31 -1.94 2.86
C ALA A 134 -2.85 -2.31 1.46
N PRO A 135 -1.98 -2.59 0.48
CA PRO A 135 -2.42 -2.86 -0.90
C PRO A 135 -3.32 -4.10 -1.03
N THR A 136 -3.05 -5.12 -0.21
CA THR A 136 -3.80 -6.39 -0.22
C THR A 136 -5.29 -6.17 0.00
N TYR A 137 -5.68 -5.21 0.84
CA TYR A 137 -7.08 -4.93 1.13
C TYR A 137 -7.87 -4.53 -0.12
N SER A 138 -7.27 -3.72 -1.00
CA SER A 138 -7.93 -3.29 -2.23
C SER A 138 -7.82 -4.37 -3.32
N ASN A 139 -6.67 -5.04 -3.42
CA ASN A 139 -6.48 -6.10 -4.40
C ASN A 139 -7.39 -7.32 -4.13
N ALA A 140 -7.67 -7.66 -2.87
CA ALA A 140 -8.55 -8.77 -2.51
C ALA A 140 -10.00 -8.60 -3.02
N VAL A 141 -10.46 -7.36 -3.21
CA VAL A 141 -11.79 -7.06 -3.77
C VAL A 141 -11.91 -7.53 -5.23
N SER A 142 -10.80 -7.73 -5.92
CA SER A 142 -10.78 -8.24 -7.30
C SER A 142 -10.89 -9.77 -7.40
N TRP A 143 -10.71 -10.52 -6.30
CA TRP A 143 -10.77 -11.98 -6.33
C TRP A 143 -12.08 -12.55 -6.90
N PRO A 144 -13.28 -12.07 -6.51
CA PRO A 144 -14.53 -12.59 -7.09
C PRO A 144 -14.61 -12.43 -8.60
N LEU A 145 -13.93 -11.43 -9.18
CA LEU A 145 -13.83 -11.30 -10.63
C LEU A 145 -12.85 -12.31 -11.21
N MET A 146 -11.71 -12.50 -10.57
CA MET A 146 -10.66 -13.43 -11.02
C MET A 146 -11.10 -14.89 -10.96
N PHE A 147 -11.98 -15.26 -10.03
CA PHE A 147 -12.52 -16.63 -9.94
C PHE A 147 -13.59 -16.95 -11.00
N LYS A 148 -14.16 -15.94 -11.68
CA LYS A 148 -15.22 -16.20 -12.67
C LYS A 148 -14.68 -17.08 -13.78
N ASN A 149 -15.44 -18.11 -14.14
CA ASN A 149 -15.13 -19.02 -15.23
C ASN A 149 -13.80 -19.77 -15.07
N ASN A 150 -13.34 -19.99 -13.83
CA ASN A 150 -12.18 -20.82 -13.51
C ASN A 150 -12.62 -22.04 -12.69
N GLU A 151 -11.76 -23.06 -12.63
CA GLU A 151 -12.00 -24.27 -11.85
C GLU A 151 -11.62 -24.08 -10.38
N LEU A 152 -12.18 -24.91 -9.49
CA LEU A 152 -11.78 -24.89 -8.08
C LEU A 152 -10.28 -25.15 -7.88
N ALA A 153 -9.68 -25.96 -8.76
CA ALA A 153 -8.25 -26.25 -8.75
C ALA A 153 -7.37 -25.02 -9.02
N ASP A 154 -7.90 -23.99 -9.70
CA ASP A 154 -7.18 -22.75 -10.00
C ASP A 154 -7.19 -21.78 -8.81
N ALA A 155 -8.01 -22.04 -7.79
CA ALA A 155 -8.20 -21.10 -6.69
C ALA A 155 -6.90 -20.73 -5.96
N PRO A 156 -6.00 -21.67 -5.60
CA PRO A 156 -4.72 -21.32 -4.96
C PRO A 156 -3.85 -20.43 -5.85
N LEU A 157 -3.85 -20.70 -7.17
CA LEU A 157 -3.06 -19.94 -8.13
C LEU A 157 -3.59 -18.50 -8.25
N ILE A 158 -4.91 -18.35 -8.36
CA ILE A 158 -5.58 -17.03 -8.42
C ILE A 158 -5.32 -16.24 -7.12
N ILE A 159 -5.52 -16.86 -5.96
CA ILE A 159 -5.32 -16.21 -4.65
C ILE A 159 -3.88 -15.72 -4.51
N ASN A 160 -2.91 -16.59 -4.74
CA ASN A 160 -1.50 -16.26 -4.56
C ASN A 160 -0.98 -15.29 -5.63
N SER A 161 -1.64 -15.20 -6.79
CA SER A 161 -1.21 -14.30 -7.87
C SER A 161 -1.29 -12.81 -7.52
N ILE A 162 -2.02 -12.41 -6.46
CA ILE A 162 -2.01 -11.02 -5.97
C ILE A 162 -0.99 -10.80 -4.83
N ASP A 163 -0.24 -11.83 -4.44
CA ASP A 163 0.68 -11.84 -3.28
C ASP A 163 0.03 -11.31 -1.98
N PRO A 164 -1.03 -11.98 -1.48
CA PRO A 164 -1.80 -11.45 -0.37
C PRO A 164 -1.06 -11.53 0.96
N CYS A 165 -0.87 -10.39 1.62
CA CYS A 165 -0.45 -10.34 3.01
C CYS A 165 -1.69 -10.42 3.92
N ILE A 166 -2.02 -11.63 4.40
CA ILE A 166 -3.17 -11.83 5.31
C ILE A 166 -2.98 -11.07 6.63
N SER A 167 -1.75 -11.03 7.16
CA SER A 167 -1.41 -10.27 8.37
C SER A 167 -1.77 -8.78 8.25
N CYS A 168 -1.65 -8.21 7.04
CA CYS A 168 -1.97 -6.82 6.74
C CYS A 168 -3.48 -6.55 6.72
N MET A 169 -4.32 -7.59 6.69
CA MET A 169 -5.78 -7.50 6.67
C MET A 169 -6.43 -7.84 8.02
N GLU A 170 -5.68 -8.39 8.98
CA GLU A 170 -6.28 -9.11 10.11
C GLU A 170 -6.48 -8.32 11.41
N ARG A 171 -5.94 -7.10 11.57
CA ARG A 171 -5.84 -6.52 12.93
C ARG A 171 -6.21 -5.04 13.05
N MET A 172 -7.21 -4.76 13.88
CA MET A 172 -7.43 -3.48 14.54
C MET A 172 -7.30 -3.70 16.05
N LEU A 173 -6.29 -3.08 16.66
CA LEU A 173 -6.07 -3.08 18.11
C LEU A 173 -6.44 -1.69 18.64
N ILE A 174 -7.32 -1.64 19.64
CA ILE A 174 -7.59 -0.41 20.40
C ILE A 174 -6.82 -0.53 21.71
N THR A 175 -5.84 0.35 21.88
CA THR A 175 -5.13 0.54 23.14
C THR A 175 -5.56 1.88 23.72
N ASP A 176 -6.00 1.89 24.97
CA ASP A 176 -6.18 3.13 25.70
C ASP A 176 -4.86 3.57 26.36
N ALA A 177 -4.79 4.84 26.80
CA ALA A 177 -3.62 5.35 27.51
C ALA A 177 -3.46 4.76 28.94
N SER A 178 -4.46 4.04 29.44
CA SER A 178 -4.45 3.31 30.72
C SER A 178 -3.75 1.95 30.63
N GLY A 179 -3.46 1.45 29.42
CA GLY A 179 -2.92 0.12 29.18
C GLY A 179 -3.96 -0.99 29.07
N GLU A 180 -5.25 -0.67 29.09
CA GLU A 180 -6.32 -1.62 28.84
C GLU A 180 -6.35 -1.95 27.34
N ARG A 181 -6.31 -3.26 27.03
CA ARG A 181 -6.35 -3.77 25.66
C ARG A 181 -7.71 -4.37 25.43
N SER A 182 -8.48 -3.80 24.51
CA SER A 182 -9.72 -4.41 24.03
C SER A 182 -9.54 -4.90 22.60
N VAL A 183 -9.93 -6.14 22.35
CA VAL A 183 -9.98 -6.70 21.00
C VAL A 183 -11.38 -6.43 20.47
N VAL A 184 -11.48 -5.59 19.44
CA VAL A 184 -12.75 -5.30 18.79
C VAL A 184 -13.00 -6.33 17.70
N THR A 185 -14.15 -6.98 17.74
CA THR A 185 -14.54 -7.95 16.73
C THR A 185 -14.96 -7.27 15.42
N ARG A 186 -14.92 -8.02 14.30
CA ARG A 186 -15.38 -7.54 12.98
C ARG A 186 -16.80 -6.97 13.03
N THR A 187 -17.70 -7.61 13.76
CA THR A 187 -19.10 -7.21 13.88
C THR A 187 -19.23 -5.84 14.55
N GLU A 188 -18.54 -5.65 15.68
CA GLU A 188 -18.54 -4.38 16.41
C GLU A 188 -17.95 -3.23 15.58
N LEU A 189 -16.92 -3.49 14.76
CA LEU A 189 -16.38 -2.49 13.82
C LEU A 189 -17.36 -2.14 12.71
N LEU A 190 -18.04 -3.12 12.13
CA LEU A 190 -19.05 -2.88 11.11
C LEU A 190 -20.21 -2.04 11.66
N ASP A 191 -20.65 -2.32 12.88
CA ASP A 191 -21.73 -1.57 13.50
C ASP A 191 -21.31 -0.13 13.84
N LYS A 192 -20.10 0.07 14.38
CA LYS A 192 -19.52 1.41 14.58
C LYS A 192 -19.37 2.20 13.28
N CYS A 193 -18.93 1.55 12.19
CA CYS A 193 -18.85 2.18 10.87
C CYS A 193 -20.22 2.59 10.33
N ARG A 194 -21.22 1.71 10.43
CA ARG A 194 -22.61 1.99 10.02
C ARG A 194 -23.18 3.15 10.82
N GLU A 195 -22.95 3.17 12.13
CA GLU A 195 -23.40 4.23 13.03
C GLU A 195 -22.73 5.56 12.69
N LYS A 196 -21.42 5.58 12.44
CA LYS A 196 -20.70 6.76 11.95
C LYS A 196 -21.29 7.27 10.63
N THR A 197 -21.55 6.38 9.66
CA THR A 197 -22.15 6.76 8.37
C THR A 197 -23.55 7.35 8.56
N ARG A 198 -24.41 6.74 9.38
CA ARG A 198 -25.74 7.29 9.72
C ARG A 198 -25.63 8.72 10.29
N ARG A 199 -24.73 8.92 11.26
CA ARG A 199 -24.48 10.24 11.86
C ARG A 199 -24.00 11.29 10.85
N LEU A 200 -23.23 10.88 9.84
CA LEU A 200 -22.76 11.78 8.78
C LEU A 200 -23.85 12.09 7.75
N MET A 201 -24.82 11.19 7.55
CA MET A 201 -25.97 11.41 6.65
C MET A 201 -27.09 12.23 7.28
N GLU A 202 -27.17 12.27 8.60
CA GLU A 202 -28.14 13.09 9.35
C GLU A 202 -27.70 14.57 9.50
N LYS A 203 -26.48 14.92 9.06
CA LYS A 203 -25.98 16.30 8.95
C LYS A 203 -26.07 16.80 7.52
#